data_AF-A0A7C5X1B9-F1
#
_entry.id   AF-A0A7C5X1B9-F1
#
_cell.length_a   1.000
_cell.length_b   1.000
_cell.length_c   1.000
_cell.angle_alpha   90.00
_cell.angle_beta   90.00
_cell.angle_gamma   90.00
#
_symmetry.space_group_name_H-M   'P 1'
#
loop_
_entity.id
_entity.type
_entity.pdbx_description
1 polymer ?
#
loop_
_entity_poly.entity_id
_entity_poly.type
_entity_poly.pdbx_seq_one_letter_code
_entity_poly.pdbx_strand_id
1 'polypeptide(L)'
;MEVGFSNSFFQQLQELVRQRKELEGKKFLGIFDKANLRVLEELLKTDLGTHKRERRPFVGYFYSQWLFVCFLTRENRGDVMRVDLSLCNKKKECSNLQSISYAFYDRKNRGFYLYRLPKDLIKDYTFCGFCKDLEHIDKFNVIEVRGD
;
A
#
# COMPACT_ATOMS: atom_id res chain seq x y z
N MET A 1 -30.82 5.52 -36.73
CA MET A 1 -30.01 4.32 -36.40
C MET A 1 -28.92 4.76 -35.42
N GLU A 2 -29.22 4.78 -34.11
CA GLU A 2 -28.29 5.25 -33.05
C GLU A 2 -28.26 4.28 -31.85
N VAL A 3 -28.45 2.98 -32.08
CA VAL A 3 -28.57 1.98 -30.99
C VAL A 3 -27.28 1.17 -30.79
N GLY A 4 -26.26 1.39 -31.64
CA GLY A 4 -25.00 0.62 -31.61
C GLY A 4 -23.91 1.18 -30.67
N PHE A 5 -23.90 2.48 -30.41
CA PHE A 5 -22.80 3.14 -29.70
C PHE A 5 -22.96 3.10 -28.17
N SER A 6 -24.20 3.17 -27.65
CA SER A 6 -24.47 3.17 -26.21
C SER A 6 -24.22 1.79 -25.59
N ASN A 7 -24.64 0.71 -26.23
CA ASN A 7 -24.49 -0.65 -25.70
C ASN A 7 -23.01 -1.07 -25.53
N SER A 8 -22.14 -0.69 -26.47
CA SER A 8 -20.70 -0.96 -26.37
C SER A 8 -20.04 -0.19 -25.22
N PHE A 9 -20.41 1.09 -25.04
CA PHE A 9 -19.91 1.91 -23.93
C PHE A 9 -20.38 1.40 -22.56
N PHE A 10 -21.64 1.01 -22.42
CA PHE A 10 -22.16 0.43 -21.18
C PHE A 10 -21.47 -0.89 -20.82
N GLN A 11 -21.20 -1.75 -21.79
CA GLN A 11 -20.45 -2.99 -21.57
C GLN A 11 -19.01 -2.72 -21.12
N GLN A 12 -18.32 -1.75 -21.75
CA GLN A 12 -16.98 -1.33 -21.34
C GLN A 12 -16.98 -0.76 -19.90
N LEU A 13 -17.97 0.05 -19.54
CA LEU A 13 -18.14 0.56 -18.19
C LEU A 13 -18.37 -0.54 -17.16
N GLN A 14 -19.24 -1.50 -17.45
CA GLN A 14 -19.48 -2.65 -16.57
C GLN A 14 -18.21 -3.48 -16.35
N GLU A 15 -17.45 -3.70 -17.41
CA GLU A 15 -16.18 -4.42 -17.34
C GLU A 15 -15.14 -3.65 -16.51
N LEU A 16 -15.03 -2.34 -16.68
CA LEU A 16 -14.17 -1.49 -15.86
C LEU A 16 -14.58 -1.49 -14.38
N VAL A 17 -15.87 -1.42 -14.09
CA VAL A 17 -16.40 -1.50 -12.72
C VAL A 17 -16.12 -2.87 -12.11
N ARG A 18 -16.30 -3.95 -12.88
CA ARG A 18 -16.02 -5.33 -12.46
C ARG A 18 -14.54 -5.50 -12.14
N GLN A 19 -13.65 -5.09 -13.05
CA GLN A 19 -12.19 -5.13 -12.84
C GLN A 19 -11.79 -4.30 -11.62
N ARG A 20 -12.40 -3.13 -11.40
CA ARG A 20 -12.13 -2.28 -10.24
C ARG A 20 -12.56 -2.95 -8.93
N LYS A 21 -13.74 -3.58 -8.89
CA LYS A 21 -14.21 -4.38 -7.75
C LYS A 21 -13.32 -5.59 -7.50
N GLU A 22 -12.84 -6.26 -8.56
CA GLU A 22 -11.95 -7.40 -8.45
C GLU A 22 -10.55 -7.04 -7.90
N LEU A 23 -10.14 -5.78 -7.98
CA LEU A 23 -8.88 -5.28 -7.41
C LEU A 23 -9.05 -4.72 -6.00
N GLU A 24 -10.28 -4.50 -5.55
CA GLU A 24 -10.60 -4.00 -4.22
C GLU A 24 -10.23 -5.04 -3.16
N GLY A 25 -9.57 -4.59 -2.08
CA GLY A 25 -9.08 -5.46 -1.02
C GLY A 25 -7.85 -6.31 -1.37
N LYS A 26 -7.48 -6.46 -2.66
CA LYS A 26 -6.28 -7.22 -3.05
C LYS A 26 -5.02 -6.56 -2.53
N LYS A 27 -4.24 -7.31 -1.74
CA LYS A 27 -2.96 -6.86 -1.21
C LYS A 27 -1.93 -6.77 -2.32
N PHE A 28 -1.10 -5.74 -2.27
CA PHE A 28 0.03 -5.57 -3.16
C PHE A 28 1.23 -5.03 -2.42
N LEU A 29 2.41 -5.34 -2.96
CA LEU A 29 3.68 -4.78 -2.53
C LEU A 29 3.97 -3.53 -3.35
N GLY A 30 4.35 -2.46 -2.68
CA GLY A 30 4.81 -1.23 -3.30
C GLY A 30 6.05 -0.69 -2.63
N ILE A 31 6.68 0.30 -3.27
CA ILE A 31 7.80 1.05 -2.73
C ILE A 31 7.52 2.54 -2.89
N PHE A 32 7.56 3.28 -1.78
CA PHE A 32 7.67 4.73 -1.82
C PHE A 32 9.14 5.14 -1.86
N ASP A 33 9.45 6.15 -2.67
CA ASP A 33 10.75 6.81 -2.66
C ASP A 33 10.81 7.91 -1.58
N LYS A 34 11.98 8.52 -1.43
CA LYS A 34 12.24 9.54 -0.41
C LYS A 34 11.34 10.77 -0.55
N ALA A 35 11.01 11.18 -1.77
CA ALA A 35 10.15 12.34 -2.01
C ALA A 35 8.74 12.08 -1.47
N ASN A 36 8.14 10.94 -1.84
CA ASN A 36 6.83 10.54 -1.33
C ASN A 36 6.85 10.30 0.18
N LEU A 37 7.93 9.70 0.70
CA LEU A 37 8.06 9.47 2.13
C LEU A 37 8.12 10.78 2.93
N ARG A 38 8.76 11.84 2.44
CA ARG A 38 8.78 13.14 3.13
C ARG A 38 7.38 13.74 3.25
N VAL A 39 6.62 13.72 2.14
CA VAL A 39 5.23 14.18 2.14
C VAL A 39 4.39 13.35 3.13
N LEU A 40 4.59 12.04 3.14
CA LEU A 40 3.91 11.13 4.09
C LEU A 40 4.28 11.41 5.54
N GLU A 41 5.55 11.65 5.86
CA GLU A 41 6.00 11.98 7.22
C GLU A 41 5.37 13.29 7.72
N GLU A 42 5.28 14.30 6.85
CA GLU A 42 4.64 15.58 7.16
C GLU A 42 3.14 15.45 7.42
N LEU A 43 2.45 14.59 6.64
CA LEU A 43 1.01 14.37 6.76
C LEU A 43 0.64 13.47 7.93
N LEU A 44 1.35 12.35 8.08
CA LEU A 44 1.13 11.38 9.15
C LEU A 44 1.75 11.82 10.48
N LYS A 45 2.52 12.91 10.45
CA LYS A 45 3.29 13.45 11.57
C LYS A 45 4.18 12.37 12.21
N THR A 46 4.71 11.43 11.44
CA THR A 46 5.52 10.29 11.94
C THR A 46 6.88 10.21 11.23
N ASP A 47 7.85 9.51 11.80
CA ASP A 47 9.19 9.32 11.20
C ASP A 47 9.23 7.98 10.44
N LEU A 48 9.04 8.04 9.12
CA LEU A 48 9.19 6.92 8.19
C LEU A 48 10.67 6.70 7.81
N GLY A 49 11.62 7.38 8.43
CA GLY A 49 13.05 7.17 8.26
C GLY A 49 13.64 7.81 7.00
N THR A 50 13.03 8.86 6.44
CA THR A 50 13.58 9.57 5.25
C THR A 50 14.99 10.11 5.46
N HIS A 51 15.35 10.40 6.71
CA HIS A 51 16.68 10.87 7.10
C HIS A 51 17.80 9.83 6.89
N LYS A 52 17.45 8.54 6.77
CA LYS A 52 18.40 7.42 6.60
C LYS A 52 18.14 6.55 5.37
N ARG A 53 16.99 6.70 4.72
CA ARG A 53 16.53 5.77 3.68
C ARG A 53 16.04 6.52 2.46
N GLU A 54 16.46 6.04 1.29
CA GLU A 54 16.01 6.57 0.00
C GLU A 54 14.67 5.97 -0.45
N ARG A 55 14.30 4.79 0.07
CA ARG A 55 13.08 4.07 -0.30
C ARG A 55 12.55 3.26 0.87
N ARG A 56 11.25 3.01 0.90
CA ARG A 56 10.61 2.15 1.89
C ARG A 56 9.53 1.28 1.25
N PRO A 57 9.63 -0.06 1.39
CA PRO A 57 8.58 -0.96 0.93
C PRO A 57 7.35 -0.87 1.84
N PHE A 58 6.20 -1.20 1.28
CA PHE A 58 4.93 -1.30 1.99
C PHE A 58 4.07 -2.41 1.40
N VAL A 59 3.19 -2.99 2.21
CA VAL A 59 2.03 -3.74 1.72
C VAL A 59 0.82 -2.83 1.81
N GLY A 60 0.07 -2.74 0.72
CA GLY A 60 -1.14 -1.94 0.69
C GLY A 60 -2.29 -2.61 -0.04
N TYR A 61 -3.46 -1.99 0.06
CA TYR A 61 -4.64 -2.37 -0.70
C TYR A 61 -5.55 -1.17 -0.87
N PHE A 62 -6.32 -1.18 -1.95
CA PHE A 62 -7.35 -0.18 -2.16
C PHE A 62 -8.68 -0.67 -1.60
N TYR A 63 -9.39 0.23 -0.93
CA TYR A 63 -10.78 0.01 -0.56
C TYR A 63 -11.53 1.34 -0.69
N SER A 64 -12.57 1.36 -1.51
CA SER A 64 -13.28 2.58 -1.89
C SER A 64 -12.32 3.65 -2.46
N GLN A 65 -12.31 4.84 -1.86
CA GLN A 65 -11.45 5.98 -2.20
C GLN A 65 -10.12 6.02 -1.46
N TRP A 66 -9.80 4.97 -0.69
CA TRP A 66 -8.66 4.95 0.21
C TRP A 66 -7.62 3.92 -0.21
N LEU A 67 -6.37 4.27 0.02
CA LEU A 67 -5.23 3.37 0.02
C LEU A 67 -4.86 3.10 1.49
N PHE A 68 -4.92 1.84 1.88
CA PHE A 68 -4.44 1.38 3.17
C PHE A 68 -2.99 0.90 3.03
N VAL A 69 -2.10 1.38 3.90
CA VAL A 69 -0.66 1.13 3.79
C VAL A 69 -0.11 0.63 5.11
N CYS A 70 0.53 -0.53 5.09
CA CYS A 70 1.42 -1.00 6.14
C CYS A 70 2.86 -0.84 5.66
N PHE A 71 3.59 0.12 6.22
CA PHE A 71 5.01 0.28 5.91
C PHE A 71 5.81 -0.90 6.45
N LEU A 72 6.90 -1.23 5.75
CA LEU A 72 7.75 -2.36 6.09
C LEU A 72 9.17 -1.91 6.49
N THR A 73 9.86 -2.78 7.21
CA THR A 73 11.26 -2.64 7.61
C THR A 73 11.99 -3.97 7.46
N ARG A 74 13.32 -3.90 7.30
CA ARG A 74 14.21 -5.08 7.35
C ARG A 74 14.68 -5.40 8.77
N GLU A 75 14.56 -4.44 9.68
CA GLU A 75 15.05 -4.58 11.05
C GLU A 75 14.07 -5.40 11.90
N ASN A 76 14.54 -6.52 12.43
CA ASN A 76 13.88 -7.23 13.51
C ASN A 76 14.33 -6.63 14.84
N ARG A 77 13.39 -6.09 15.63
CA ARG A 77 13.67 -5.48 16.95
C ARG A 77 12.96 -6.20 18.11
N GLY A 78 12.68 -7.50 17.95
CA GLY A 78 12.04 -8.32 18.99
C GLY A 78 10.53 -8.40 18.81
N ASP A 79 9.81 -7.33 19.16
CA ASP A 79 8.33 -7.28 19.11
C ASP A 79 7.79 -6.92 17.71
N VAL A 80 8.30 -7.56 16.66
CA VAL A 80 7.96 -7.20 15.28
C VAL A 80 6.99 -8.19 14.64
N MET A 81 5.96 -7.65 13.97
CA MET A 81 5.03 -8.45 13.18
C MET A 81 5.69 -8.83 11.85
N ARG A 82 6.01 -10.12 11.68
CA ARG A 82 6.62 -10.67 10.46
C ARG A 82 5.65 -10.56 9.28
N VAL A 83 6.17 -10.18 8.12
CA VAL A 83 5.46 -10.13 6.84
C VAL A 83 6.24 -10.96 5.82
N ASP A 84 5.61 -12.02 5.29
CA ASP A 84 6.23 -12.91 4.32
C ASP A 84 6.02 -12.42 2.88
N LEU A 85 7.03 -11.75 2.33
CA LEU A 85 7.02 -11.22 0.97
C LEU A 85 7.28 -12.30 -0.09
N SER A 86 7.54 -13.56 0.28
CA SER A 86 7.56 -14.66 -0.70
C SER A 86 6.17 -14.95 -1.27
N LEU A 87 5.12 -14.54 -0.55
CA LEU A 87 3.71 -14.62 -0.96
C LEU A 87 3.33 -13.55 -1.99
N CYS A 88 4.27 -12.68 -2.38
CA CYS A 88 4.08 -11.65 -3.40
C CYS A 88 4.69 -12.08 -4.74
N ASN A 89 3.93 -11.94 -5.82
CA ASN A 89 4.43 -12.11 -7.18
C ASN A 89 5.23 -10.86 -7.61
N LYS A 90 6.49 -10.79 -7.16
CA LYS A 90 7.37 -9.62 -7.34
C LYS A 90 7.81 -9.45 -8.80
N LYS A 91 7.64 -8.25 -9.33
CA LYS A 91 8.29 -7.80 -10.56
C LYS A 91 9.81 -7.79 -10.39
N LYS A 92 10.52 -7.92 -11.52
CA LYS A 92 11.99 -7.92 -11.58
C LYS A 92 12.63 -6.69 -10.91
N GLU A 93 12.02 -5.52 -11.03
CA GLU A 93 12.49 -4.28 -10.41
C GLU A 93 12.47 -4.28 -8.88
N CYS A 94 11.71 -5.19 -8.26
CA CYS A 94 11.59 -5.36 -6.81
C CYS A 94 12.18 -6.68 -6.29
N SER A 95 12.92 -7.42 -7.13
CA SER A 95 13.52 -8.72 -6.75
C SER A 95 14.53 -8.59 -5.60
N ASN A 96 15.15 -7.42 -5.43
CA ASN A 96 16.09 -7.12 -4.34
C ASN A 96 15.41 -6.98 -2.97
N LEU A 97 14.07 -7.02 -2.89
CA LEU A 97 13.36 -7.07 -1.62
C LEU A 97 13.45 -8.47 -1.02
N GLN A 98 13.95 -8.53 0.22
CA GLN A 98 14.06 -9.76 1.00
C GLN A 98 12.72 -10.52 1.05
N SER A 99 12.79 -11.85 1.16
CA SER A 99 11.59 -12.68 1.29
C SER A 99 10.87 -12.42 2.60
N ILE A 100 11.59 -12.12 3.67
CA ILE A 100 11.02 -11.77 4.97
C ILE A 100 11.20 -10.28 5.23
N SER A 101 10.12 -9.63 5.64
CA SER A 101 10.13 -8.26 6.15
C SER A 101 9.32 -8.20 7.44
N TYR A 102 9.22 -7.01 8.02
CA TYR A 102 8.52 -6.79 9.27
C TYR A 102 7.68 -5.53 9.15
N ALA A 103 6.54 -5.49 9.83
CA ALA A 103 5.75 -4.27 9.95
C ALA A 103 6.59 -3.18 10.61
N PHE A 104 6.49 -1.97 10.07
CA PHE A 104 7.17 -0.80 10.63
C PHE A 104 6.48 -0.38 11.93
N TYR A 105 7.27 -0.27 13.00
CA TYR A 105 6.79 0.26 14.28
C TYR A 105 6.84 1.79 14.27
N ASP A 106 5.67 2.43 14.37
CA ASP A 106 5.54 3.86 14.55
C ASP A 106 5.93 4.21 15.99
N ARG A 107 7.09 4.84 16.17
CA ARG A 107 7.58 5.22 17.51
C ARG A 107 6.77 6.33 18.15
N LYS A 108 6.19 7.23 17.36
CA LYS A 108 5.43 8.36 17.87
C LYS A 108 4.06 7.91 18.37
N ASN A 109 3.38 7.09 17.57
CA ASN A 109 2.08 6.53 17.92
C ASN A 109 2.19 5.22 18.73
N ARG A 110 3.40 4.71 18.97
CA ARG A 110 3.71 3.52 19.77
C ARG A 110 2.95 2.26 19.33
N GLY A 111 3.08 1.88 18.05
CA GLY A 111 2.39 0.68 17.55
C GLY A 111 2.65 0.35 16.09
N PHE A 112 1.99 -0.71 15.63
CA PHE A 112 1.91 -1.12 14.22
C PHE A 112 0.57 -0.68 13.65
N TYR A 113 0.60 -0.04 12.49
CA TYR A 113 -0.56 0.64 11.95
C TYR A 113 -0.76 0.37 10.46
N LEU A 114 -2.04 0.39 10.08
CA LEU A 114 -2.46 0.61 8.71
C LEU A 114 -2.77 2.10 8.53
N TYR A 115 -2.01 2.77 7.69
CA TYR A 115 -2.25 4.18 7.37
C TYR A 115 -3.28 4.28 6.26
N ARG A 116 -4.38 4.99 6.51
CA ARG A 116 -5.42 5.28 5.52
C ARG A 116 -5.09 6.59 4.81
N LEU A 117 -4.75 6.49 3.53
CA LEU A 117 -4.35 7.61 2.67
C LEU A 117 -5.41 7.83 1.58
N PRO A 118 -5.76 9.07 1.24
CA PRO A 118 -6.59 9.34 0.05
C PRO A 118 -5.91 8.78 -1.20
N LYS A 119 -6.66 8.10 -2.08
CA LYS A 119 -6.11 7.49 -3.29
C LYS A 119 -5.40 8.49 -4.20
N ASP A 120 -5.86 9.74 -4.23
CA ASP A 120 -5.31 10.79 -5.07
C ASP A 120 -4.06 11.46 -4.48
N LEU A 121 -3.75 11.19 -3.21
CA LEU A 121 -2.64 11.83 -2.50
C LEU A 121 -1.27 11.37 -3.02
N ILE A 122 -1.14 10.09 -3.40
CA ILE A 122 0.15 9.53 -3.83
C ILE A 122 -0.03 8.66 -5.06
N LYS A 123 0.22 9.27 -6.22
CA LYS A 123 0.11 8.59 -7.52
C LYS A 123 1.41 7.86 -7.93
N ASP A 124 2.54 8.19 -7.29
CA ASP A 124 3.87 7.85 -7.82
C ASP A 124 4.63 6.83 -6.97
N TYR A 125 3.98 5.77 -6.48
CA TYR A 125 4.68 4.64 -5.90
C TYR A 125 5.08 3.61 -6.96
N THR A 126 6.18 2.89 -6.73
CA THR A 126 6.55 1.76 -7.59
C THR A 126 5.72 0.53 -7.19
N PHE A 127 4.82 0.09 -8.06
CA PHE A 127 4.04 -1.14 -7.86
C PHE A 127 4.90 -2.39 -8.14
N CYS A 128 5.13 -3.19 -7.11
CA CYS A 128 6.00 -4.37 -7.17
C CYS A 128 5.26 -5.68 -7.48
N GLY A 129 3.94 -5.77 -7.30
CA GLY A 129 3.18 -6.99 -7.56
C GLY A 129 2.12 -7.28 -6.50
N PHE A 130 1.19 -8.18 -6.82
CA PHE A 130 0.15 -8.62 -5.89
C PHE A 130 0.67 -9.66 -4.90
N CYS A 131 0.09 -9.67 -3.70
CA CYS A 131 0.38 -10.60 -2.63
C CYS A 131 -0.87 -11.39 -2.26
N LYS A 132 -0.67 -12.63 -1.81
CA LYS A 132 -1.72 -13.50 -1.26
C LYS A 132 -1.45 -13.77 0.22
N ASP A 133 -2.47 -14.17 0.95
CA ASP A 133 -2.36 -14.69 2.32
C ASP A 133 -1.69 -13.72 3.32
N LEU A 134 -1.92 -12.41 3.14
CA LEU A 134 -1.41 -11.31 3.99
C LEU A 134 -2.53 -10.61 4.79
N GLU A 135 -3.65 -11.29 5.05
CA GLU A 135 -4.83 -10.74 5.75
C GLU A 135 -4.53 -10.42 7.23
N HIS A 136 -3.47 -11.01 7.80
CA HIS A 136 -3.03 -10.68 9.16
C HIS A 136 -2.68 -9.19 9.34
N ILE A 137 -2.33 -8.48 8.26
CA ILE A 137 -2.07 -7.04 8.26
C ILE A 137 -3.36 -6.25 8.60
N ASP A 138 -4.54 -6.79 8.27
CA ASP A 138 -5.83 -6.14 8.53
C ASP A 138 -6.20 -6.10 10.01
N LYS A 139 -5.44 -6.80 10.86
CA LYS A 139 -5.57 -6.76 12.32
C LYS A 139 -4.94 -5.52 12.94
N PHE A 140 -4.17 -4.73 12.18
CA PHE A 140 -3.56 -3.51 12.70
C PHE A 140 -4.59 -2.39 12.84
N ASN A 141 -4.38 -1.56 13.87
CA ASN A 141 -5.18 -0.36 14.06
C ASN A 141 -4.99 0.58 12.86
N VAL A 142 -6.07 1.24 12.45
CA VAL A 142 -6.04 2.19 11.35
C VAL A 142 -5.74 3.58 11.88
N ILE A 143 -4.73 4.25 11.32
CA ILE A 143 -4.48 5.67 11.52
C ILE A 143 -4.90 6.41 10.25
N GLU A 144 -5.66 7.47 10.43
CA GLU A 144 -6.12 8.33 9.35
C GLU A 144 -5.31 9.63 9.37
N VAL A 145 -5.01 10.17 8.18
CA VAL A 145 -4.53 11.55 8.06
C VAL A 145 -5.66 12.45 8.57
N ARG A 146 -5.49 13.08 9.73
CA ARG A 146 -6.36 14.18 10.15
C ARG A 146 -5.90 15.40 9.36
N GLY A 147 -6.74 15.86 8.43
CA GLY A 147 -6.58 17.23 7.92
C GLY A 147 -6.86 18.16 9.08
N ASP A 148 -5.88 18.99 9.44
CA ASP A 148 -6.12 20.18 10.27
C ASP A 148 -6.87 21.22 9.43
#